data_AF-A0A8H5GNP8-F1
#
_entry.id   AF-A0A8H5GNP8-F1
#
_cell.length_a   1.000
_cell.length_b   1.000
_cell.length_c   1.000
_cell.angle_alpha   90.00
_cell.angle_beta   90.00
_cell.angle_gamma   90.00
#
_symmetry.space_group_name_H-M   'P 1'
#
loop_
_entity.id
_entity.type
_entity.pdbx_description
1 polymer ?
#
loop_
_entity_poly.entity_id
_entity_poly.type
_entity_poly.pdbx_seq_one_letter_code
_entity_poly.pdbx_strand_id
1 'polypeptide(L)'
;MKANTTAAFLGSLLATATSILENNPLVGRNTSTSPSVGSTPFGYKAGTPESVSNLKDKIKHVVWILLENRSFDNILGAVKRPGLDNPANNGLVCNPVNITDLHGATLCDRLRDFDSVVNDPDHSITGNNFEFYGQFAPDNEAIQNGTLTPTNLGFVNKQLISYPAITPDTAAAQVMGFYSEDEIPTLIDVVDGFTTFNRWFSCVPGPTDPNRLCALAGTSAGHGSNDVSFNDFGINVNSIFETASANNISWFNYDGTNGAFNPDSLFFSWTHTNAPKNIVPIENFFQDALLGTLPQLSYLNPSCCDLNTNSMHPSGNVSFGQVLVKQIYDAVRQGPHWSDTLLLFTYDESGGFHDHVPSPLAVRPDNLTYTEKAHDGESYTFEFDRLGGRMPTWLVSAYTPEGHVENLGINPVTGKEEAYSATSMLKTLGLLWDLEDLTPRVSNSPSFDHLIGPKMRKDAPLTLTPPKPFPAAT
;
A
#
# COMPACT_ATOMS: atom_id res chain seq x y z
N MET A 1 50.71 -20.90 -41.25
CA MET A 1 51.90 -20.01 -41.20
C MET A 1 51.91 -19.13 -42.43
N LYS A 2 51.71 -17.81 -42.27
CA LYS A 2 52.50 -16.73 -42.90
C LYS A 2 51.80 -15.39 -42.63
N ALA A 3 52.62 -14.45 -42.19
CA ALA A 3 52.29 -13.07 -41.88
C ALA A 3 52.62 -12.15 -43.06
N ASN A 4 52.13 -10.90 -42.94
CA ASN A 4 52.48 -9.66 -43.65
C ASN A 4 51.99 -9.57 -45.12
N THR A 5 51.48 -8.44 -45.64
CA THR A 5 51.98 -7.05 -45.48
C THR A 5 50.93 -6.01 -45.90
N THR A 6 51.19 -4.78 -45.48
CA THR A 6 50.46 -3.49 -45.43
C THR A 6 50.18 -2.71 -46.74
N ALA A 7 49.34 -1.66 -46.57
CA ALA A 7 49.23 -0.34 -47.26
C ALA A 7 48.03 -0.15 -48.22
N ALA A 8 47.32 0.99 -48.33
CA ALA A 8 47.20 2.24 -47.57
C ALA A 8 46.03 3.09 -48.18
N PHE A 9 45.32 3.85 -47.32
CA PHE A 9 44.65 5.17 -47.52
C PHE A 9 43.85 5.54 -48.79
N LEU A 10 42.56 5.92 -48.62
CA LEU A 10 42.02 7.31 -48.54
C LEU A 10 40.50 7.33 -48.81
N GLY A 11 39.72 8.03 -47.96
CA GLY A 11 38.29 8.29 -48.22
C GLY A 11 37.51 8.71 -46.98
N SER A 12 37.70 9.95 -46.55
CA SER A 12 36.97 10.64 -45.49
C SER A 12 35.46 10.75 -45.76
N LEU A 13 34.63 10.62 -44.72
CA LEU A 13 33.62 11.63 -44.36
C LEU A 13 33.15 11.40 -42.91
N LEU A 14 33.54 12.31 -42.02
CA LEU A 14 32.87 12.59 -40.74
C LEU A 14 31.73 13.59 -41.00
N ALA A 15 30.58 13.37 -40.37
CA ALA A 15 29.61 14.40 -39.99
C ALA A 15 28.81 13.84 -38.79
N THR A 16 29.18 14.15 -37.55
CA THR A 16 28.57 15.20 -36.70
C THR A 16 27.05 15.12 -36.63
N ALA A 17 26.54 14.47 -35.57
CA ALA A 17 25.18 14.70 -35.07
C ALA A 17 25.27 15.61 -33.83
N THR A 18 25.20 16.92 -34.06
CA THR A 18 24.98 17.94 -33.04
C THR A 18 23.49 18.16 -32.85
N SER A 19 23.06 18.04 -31.59
CA SER A 19 22.04 18.84 -30.89
C SER A 19 20.93 19.51 -31.71
N ILE A 20 19.69 19.07 -31.48
CA ILE A 20 18.57 19.99 -31.29
C ILE A 20 17.80 19.51 -30.05
N LEU A 21 18.23 20.01 -28.89
CA LEU A 21 17.37 20.20 -27.74
C LEU A 21 16.52 21.43 -28.06
N GLU A 22 15.28 21.23 -28.47
CA GLU A 22 14.29 22.29 -28.47
C GLU A 22 13.44 22.18 -27.20
N ASN A 23 13.55 23.25 -26.41
CA ASN A 23 12.78 23.57 -25.22
C ASN A 23 11.30 23.20 -25.38
N ASN A 24 10.80 22.31 -24.52
CA ASN A 24 9.37 22.20 -24.28
C ASN A 24 9.09 22.68 -22.85
N PRO A 25 8.34 23.78 -22.65
CA PRO A 25 8.05 24.30 -21.33
C PRO A 25 7.15 23.32 -20.57
N LEU A 26 7.54 23.05 -19.33
CA LEU A 26 6.79 22.32 -18.31
C LEU A 26 5.49 23.09 -17.99
N VAL A 27 4.43 22.94 -18.81
CA VAL A 27 3.06 23.35 -18.46
C VAL A 27 2.05 22.44 -19.17
N GLY A 28 1.19 21.80 -18.38
CA GLY A 28 -0.14 21.33 -18.80
C GLY A 28 -0.15 20.04 -19.63
N ARG A 29 -0.02 18.88 -18.98
CA ARG A 29 -0.52 17.65 -19.59
C ARG A 29 -2.05 17.73 -19.63
N ASN A 30 -2.57 17.86 -20.84
CA ASN A 30 -3.95 17.54 -21.18
C ASN A 30 -4.33 16.23 -20.51
N THR A 31 -5.45 16.27 -19.78
CA THR A 31 -6.17 15.11 -19.26
C THR A 31 -6.30 14.08 -20.38
N SER A 32 -5.51 13.01 -20.30
CA SER A 32 -5.80 11.80 -21.06
C SER A 32 -7.21 11.42 -20.65
N THR A 33 -8.10 11.26 -21.61
CA THR A 33 -9.46 10.80 -21.37
C THR A 33 -9.39 9.44 -20.69
N SER A 34 -9.54 9.43 -19.36
CA SER A 34 -9.75 8.22 -18.58
C SER A 34 -10.88 7.44 -19.23
N PRO A 35 -10.77 6.09 -19.32
CA PRO A 35 -11.92 5.29 -19.71
C PRO A 35 -13.08 5.64 -18.76
N SER A 36 -14.27 5.77 -19.33
CA SER A 36 -15.47 6.28 -18.67
C SER A 36 -15.65 5.76 -17.24
N VAL A 37 -15.67 6.70 -16.30
CA VAL A 37 -16.29 6.60 -14.98
C VAL A 37 -17.69 5.97 -15.11
N GLY A 38 -17.97 4.92 -14.32
CA GLY A 38 -19.34 4.70 -13.83
C GLY A 38 -19.98 3.31 -13.92
N SER A 39 -19.34 2.25 -14.44
CA SER A 39 -19.93 0.91 -14.33
C SER A 39 -19.37 0.16 -13.13
N THR A 40 -20.15 0.08 -12.06
CA THR A 40 -19.86 -0.87 -10.99
C THR A 40 -19.96 -2.30 -11.56
N PRO A 41 -19.10 -3.24 -11.14
CA PRO A 41 -18.97 -4.55 -11.79
C PRO A 41 -20.28 -5.37 -11.79
N PHE A 42 -21.19 -5.05 -10.87
CA PHE A 42 -22.46 -5.75 -10.70
C PHE A 42 -23.70 -4.85 -10.79
N GLY A 43 -23.53 -3.57 -11.18
CA GLY A 43 -24.63 -2.64 -11.44
C GLY A 43 -25.25 -1.95 -10.21
N TYR A 44 -24.76 -2.19 -9.00
CA TYR A 44 -25.12 -1.46 -7.77
C TYR A 44 -23.94 -0.64 -7.25
N LYS A 45 -24.24 0.43 -6.51
CA LYS A 45 -23.24 1.34 -5.92
C LYS A 45 -22.94 0.96 -4.47
N ALA A 46 -21.81 1.42 -3.94
CA ALA A 46 -21.45 1.25 -2.54
C ALA A 46 -22.54 1.81 -1.61
N GLY A 47 -22.82 1.12 -0.50
CA GLY A 47 -23.78 1.54 0.52
C GLY A 47 -25.27 1.47 0.11
N THR A 48 -25.59 0.94 -1.08
CA THR A 48 -26.99 0.71 -1.47
C THR A 48 -27.58 -0.51 -0.72
N PRO A 49 -28.90 -0.58 -0.53
CA PRO A 49 -29.52 -1.76 0.09
C PRO A 49 -29.14 -3.07 -0.59
N GLU A 50 -29.03 -3.06 -1.92
CA GLU A 50 -28.65 -4.23 -2.73
C GLU A 50 -27.19 -4.65 -2.47
N SER A 51 -26.24 -3.70 -2.47
CA SER A 51 -24.83 -4.00 -2.24
C SER A 51 -24.56 -4.48 -0.82
N VAL A 52 -25.17 -3.82 0.18
CA VAL A 52 -25.06 -4.20 1.58
C VAL A 52 -25.69 -5.56 1.85
N SER A 53 -26.87 -5.85 1.27
CA SER A 53 -27.51 -7.16 1.38
C SER A 53 -26.62 -8.25 0.79
N ASN A 54 -26.01 -8.03 -0.37
CA ASN A 54 -25.08 -9.00 -0.96
C ASN A 54 -23.86 -9.22 -0.08
N LEU A 55 -23.22 -8.16 0.43
CA LEU A 55 -22.10 -8.28 1.36
C LEU A 55 -22.48 -9.15 2.57
N LYS A 56 -23.59 -8.82 3.25
CA LYS A 56 -24.06 -9.56 4.44
C LYS A 56 -24.45 -11.00 4.14
N ASP A 57 -25.10 -11.25 3.00
CA ASP A 57 -25.54 -12.58 2.62
C ASP A 57 -24.35 -13.50 2.31
N LYS A 58 -23.32 -12.96 1.66
CA LYS A 58 -22.20 -13.75 1.14
C LYS A 58 -21.03 -13.89 2.11
N ILE A 59 -20.72 -12.85 2.88
CA ILE A 59 -19.50 -12.81 3.69
C ILE A 59 -19.83 -13.11 5.14
N LYS A 60 -19.12 -14.09 5.72
CA LYS A 60 -19.22 -14.51 7.13
C LYS A 60 -17.87 -14.43 7.84
N HIS A 61 -16.79 -14.60 7.08
CA HIS A 61 -15.43 -14.52 7.57
C HIS A 61 -14.66 -13.42 6.82
N VAL A 62 -13.88 -12.66 7.56
CA VAL A 62 -12.99 -11.63 7.04
C VAL A 62 -11.58 -11.98 7.45
N VAL A 63 -10.68 -12.09 6.47
CA VAL A 63 -9.24 -12.28 6.66
C VAL A 63 -8.53 -11.01 6.24
N TRP A 64 -7.85 -10.34 7.17
CA TRP A 64 -7.19 -9.07 6.93
C TRP A 64 -5.73 -9.14 7.35
N ILE A 65 -4.83 -8.85 6.41
CA ILE A 65 -3.39 -8.76 6.66
C ILE A 65 -2.85 -7.42 6.16
N LEU A 66 -2.00 -6.80 6.99
CA LEU A 66 -1.15 -5.67 6.64
C LEU A 66 0.30 -6.16 6.50
N LEU A 67 0.77 -6.24 5.26
CA LEU A 67 2.18 -6.35 4.88
C LEU A 67 2.89 -5.01 5.10
N GLU A 68 4.19 -4.97 4.82
CA GLU A 68 5.09 -3.85 5.09
C GLU A 68 6.06 -3.59 3.93
N ASN A 69 6.85 -2.55 4.07
CA ASN A 69 6.56 -1.23 3.54
C ASN A 69 6.74 -1.13 2.02
N ARG A 70 5.66 -0.95 1.24
CA ARG A 70 5.72 -0.95 -0.24
C ARG A 70 4.70 -0.02 -0.90
N SER A 71 5.18 0.84 -1.79
CA SER A 71 4.32 1.66 -2.64
C SER A 71 3.67 0.85 -3.76
N PHE A 72 2.58 1.38 -4.32
CA PHE A 72 1.88 0.74 -5.44
C PHE A 72 2.78 0.57 -6.66
N ASP A 73 3.47 1.63 -7.10
CA ASP A 73 4.40 1.53 -8.22
C ASP A 73 5.61 0.63 -7.93
N ASN A 74 6.06 0.49 -6.68
CA ASN A 74 7.15 -0.42 -6.37
C ASN A 74 6.78 -1.88 -6.65
N ILE A 75 5.60 -2.33 -6.25
CA ILE A 75 5.14 -3.71 -6.47
C ILE A 75 4.54 -3.89 -7.85
N LEU A 76 3.69 -2.97 -8.28
CA LEU A 76 2.87 -3.10 -9.49
C LEU A 76 3.39 -2.31 -10.67
N GLY A 77 4.56 -1.66 -10.58
CA GLY A 77 5.07 -0.74 -11.59
C GLY A 77 5.26 -1.35 -12.98
N ALA A 78 5.64 -2.63 -13.07
CA ALA A 78 5.83 -3.33 -14.34
C ALA A 78 4.59 -4.07 -14.86
N VAL A 79 3.49 -4.11 -14.10
CA VAL A 79 2.34 -5.00 -14.35
C VAL A 79 1.48 -4.45 -15.48
N LYS A 80 1.21 -5.26 -16.51
CA LYS A 80 0.57 -4.81 -17.76
C LYS A 80 -0.93 -4.98 -17.79
N ARG A 81 -1.56 -5.33 -16.66
CA ARG A 81 -3.02 -5.45 -16.54
C ARG A 81 -3.68 -4.12 -16.98
N PRO A 82 -4.56 -4.13 -17.99
CA PRO A 82 -5.22 -2.91 -18.45
C PRO A 82 -6.02 -2.24 -17.33
N GLY A 83 -5.92 -0.93 -17.25
CA GLY A 83 -6.61 -0.12 -16.26
C GLY A 83 -5.81 0.15 -14.98
N LEU A 84 -4.72 -0.59 -14.72
CA LEU A 84 -3.80 -0.21 -13.63
C LEU A 84 -3.15 1.13 -13.94
N ASP A 85 -3.16 2.01 -12.95
CA ASP A 85 -2.50 3.31 -13.01
C ASP A 85 -1.07 3.17 -12.49
N ASN A 86 -0.15 2.78 -13.38
CA ASN A 86 1.25 2.47 -13.05
C ASN A 86 2.21 2.86 -14.21
N PRO A 87 3.53 2.87 -13.97
CA PRO A 87 4.54 3.14 -15.01
C PRO A 87 4.43 2.29 -16.28
N ALA A 88 4.14 0.99 -16.17
CA ALA A 88 4.01 0.11 -17.35
C ALA A 88 2.89 0.50 -18.30
N ASN A 89 1.77 1.02 -17.77
CA ASN A 89 0.61 1.42 -18.57
C ASN A 89 0.59 2.91 -18.92
N ASN A 90 1.28 3.77 -18.15
CA ASN A 90 1.22 5.23 -18.28
C ASN A 90 2.55 5.91 -18.66
N GLY A 91 3.65 5.17 -18.67
CA GLY A 91 4.99 5.67 -18.91
C GLY A 91 5.76 5.95 -17.62
N LEU A 92 7.09 5.81 -17.71
CA LEU A 92 8.01 6.00 -16.59
C LEU A 92 8.01 7.46 -16.10
N VAL A 93 8.22 7.65 -14.80
CA VAL A 93 8.39 8.95 -14.16
C VAL A 93 9.83 9.12 -13.72
N CYS A 94 10.32 10.36 -13.74
CA CYS A 94 11.68 10.69 -13.38
C CYS A 94 11.71 11.71 -12.25
N ASN A 95 12.51 11.44 -11.23
CA ASN A 95 12.78 12.34 -10.12
C ASN A 95 14.11 13.06 -10.36
N PRO A 96 14.22 14.37 -10.07
CA PRO A 96 15.49 15.07 -10.06
C PRO A 96 16.40 14.52 -8.96
N VAL A 97 17.71 14.50 -9.21
CA VAL A 97 18.71 14.17 -8.18
C VAL A 97 18.74 15.23 -7.08
N ASN A 98 18.46 16.49 -7.43
CA ASN A 98 18.34 17.61 -6.50
C ASN A 98 17.05 18.39 -6.80
N ILE A 99 16.12 18.42 -5.86
CA ILE A 99 14.79 19.04 -6.03
C ILE A 99 14.86 20.56 -6.21
N THR A 100 15.96 21.19 -5.80
CA THR A 100 16.20 22.64 -6.00
C THR A 100 16.72 22.97 -7.41
N ASP A 101 17.11 21.97 -8.19
CA ASP A 101 17.55 22.11 -9.60
C ASP A 101 16.77 21.16 -10.51
N LEU A 102 15.54 21.56 -10.85
CA LEU A 102 14.63 20.78 -11.72
C LEU A 102 15.12 20.64 -13.18
N HIS A 103 16.13 21.42 -13.58
CA HIS A 103 16.76 21.31 -14.90
C HIS A 103 18.04 20.46 -14.88
N GLY A 104 18.44 19.98 -13.70
CA GLY A 104 19.60 19.13 -13.49
C GLY A 104 19.36 17.68 -13.91
N ALA A 105 20.24 16.79 -13.42
CA ALA A 105 20.13 15.36 -13.70
C ALA A 105 18.87 14.75 -13.08
N THR A 106 18.20 13.87 -13.84
CA THR A 106 17.03 13.12 -13.40
C THR A 106 17.28 11.62 -13.50
N LEU A 107 16.66 10.84 -12.61
CA LEU A 107 16.68 9.38 -12.62
C LEU A 107 15.24 8.86 -12.63
N CYS A 108 14.98 7.88 -13.49
CA CYS A 108 13.63 7.41 -13.76
C CYS A 108 13.35 6.06 -13.11
N ASP A 109 12.05 5.74 -13.02
CA ASP A 109 11.60 4.41 -12.66
C ASP A 109 12.27 3.35 -13.54
N ARG A 110 12.55 2.19 -12.95
CA ARG A 110 13.22 1.10 -13.65
C ARG A 110 12.86 -0.26 -13.07
N LEU A 111 13.01 -1.29 -13.90
CA LEU A 111 13.03 -2.67 -13.42
C LEU A 111 14.18 -2.84 -12.43
N ARG A 112 13.85 -3.48 -11.32
CA ARG A 112 14.81 -3.96 -10.32
C ARG A 112 15.32 -5.35 -10.69
N ASP A 113 16.47 -5.72 -10.15
CA ASP A 113 17.14 -7.02 -10.31
C ASP A 113 17.55 -7.68 -8.98
N PHE A 114 16.98 -7.21 -7.85
CA PHE A 114 17.24 -7.71 -6.50
C PHE A 114 15.94 -7.78 -5.67
N ASP A 115 15.90 -8.70 -4.69
CA ASP A 115 14.67 -9.03 -3.94
C ASP A 115 14.24 -7.92 -2.96
N SER A 116 15.19 -7.24 -2.31
CA SER A 116 14.93 -6.16 -1.36
C SER A 116 16.06 -5.15 -1.28
N VAL A 117 15.77 -3.96 -0.75
CA VAL A 117 16.78 -2.90 -0.54
C VAL A 117 17.48 -3.08 0.79
N VAL A 118 18.74 -2.66 0.85
CA VAL A 118 19.52 -2.64 2.09
C VAL A 118 19.27 -1.35 2.88
N ASN A 119 19.06 -0.24 2.18
CA ASN A 119 18.76 1.06 2.79
C ASN A 119 17.26 1.28 2.76
N ASP A 120 16.63 1.10 3.92
CA ASP A 120 15.21 1.37 4.13
C ASP A 120 14.91 2.86 3.88
N PRO A 121 14.06 3.22 2.90
CA PRO A 121 13.80 4.63 2.60
C PRO A 121 13.09 5.32 3.77
N ASP A 122 13.21 6.65 3.83
CA ASP A 122 12.58 7.41 4.91
C ASP A 122 11.06 7.40 4.74
N HIS A 123 10.34 7.12 5.81
CA HIS A 123 8.88 7.15 5.81
C HIS A 123 8.34 7.80 7.08
N SER A 124 9.09 8.76 7.62
CA SER A 124 8.61 9.71 8.62
C SER A 124 7.61 10.71 8.02
N ILE A 125 6.96 11.53 8.85
CA ILE A 125 6.02 12.55 8.34
C ILE A 125 6.74 13.61 7.51
N THR A 126 7.84 14.13 8.02
CA THR A 126 8.65 15.13 7.32
C THR A 126 9.45 14.54 6.17
N GLY A 127 9.78 13.25 6.22
CA GLY A 127 10.30 12.49 5.07
C GLY A 127 9.30 12.41 3.93
N ASN A 128 8.10 11.88 4.18
CA ASN A 128 7.01 11.85 3.22
C ASN A 128 6.67 13.27 2.69
N ASN A 129 6.71 14.29 3.55
CA ASN A 129 6.56 15.68 3.10
C ASN A 129 7.60 16.06 2.03
N PHE A 130 8.86 15.73 2.27
CA PHE A 130 9.92 16.04 1.33
C PHE A 130 9.75 15.25 0.02
N GLU A 131 9.37 13.98 0.12
CA GLU A 131 9.12 13.13 -1.05
C GLU A 131 7.98 13.65 -1.92
N PHE A 132 6.88 14.07 -1.30
CA PHE A 132 5.69 14.53 -1.99
C PHE A 132 5.80 16.00 -2.44
N TYR A 133 6.32 16.89 -1.61
CA TYR A 133 6.28 18.35 -1.82
C TYR A 133 7.66 18.98 -2.08
N GLY A 134 8.75 18.24 -1.94
CA GLY A 134 10.12 18.78 -2.00
C GLY A 134 10.48 19.66 -0.80
N GLN A 135 9.68 19.64 0.27
CA GLN A 135 9.81 20.47 1.46
C GLN A 135 9.61 19.60 2.70
N PHE A 136 10.45 19.72 3.72
CA PHE A 136 10.26 18.96 4.97
C PHE A 136 9.05 19.45 5.78
N ALA A 137 8.84 20.78 5.80
CA ALA A 137 7.77 21.44 6.52
C ALA A 137 6.91 22.30 5.56
N PRO A 138 6.11 21.69 4.67
CA PRO A 138 5.26 22.42 3.74
C PRO A 138 4.14 23.16 4.49
N ASP A 139 3.63 24.24 3.91
CA ASP A 139 2.55 25.02 4.50
C ASP A 139 1.20 24.27 4.40
N ASN A 140 0.59 23.96 5.56
CA ASN A 140 -0.65 23.19 5.62
C ASN A 140 -1.85 23.95 5.02
N GLU A 141 -1.91 25.28 5.16
CA GLU A 141 -3.01 26.07 4.60
C GLU A 141 -2.95 26.07 3.07
N ALA A 142 -1.74 26.21 2.51
CA ALA A 142 -1.47 26.12 1.08
C ALA A 142 -1.81 24.74 0.50
N ILE A 143 -1.57 23.67 1.26
CA ILE A 143 -2.03 22.31 0.89
C ILE A 143 -3.57 22.24 0.89
N GLN A 144 -4.21 22.68 1.97
CA GLN A 144 -5.68 22.61 2.11
C GLN A 144 -6.43 23.46 1.07
N ASN A 145 -5.89 24.62 0.69
CA ASN A 145 -6.50 25.49 -0.31
C ASN A 145 -6.06 25.15 -1.75
N GLY A 146 -5.17 24.18 -1.93
CA GLY A 146 -4.71 23.68 -3.23
C GLY A 146 -3.68 24.58 -3.94
N THR A 147 -3.10 25.57 -3.27
CA THR A 147 -2.00 26.39 -3.83
C THR A 147 -0.64 25.69 -3.77
N LEU A 148 -0.48 24.72 -2.88
CA LEU A 148 0.65 23.79 -2.84
C LEU A 148 0.14 22.36 -3.08
N THR A 149 0.49 21.79 -4.24
CA THR A 149 0.10 20.42 -4.61
C THR A 149 1.31 19.48 -4.56
N PRO A 150 1.13 18.22 -4.14
CA PRO A 150 2.22 17.25 -4.16
C PRO A 150 2.67 16.95 -5.60
N THR A 151 3.98 16.93 -5.80
CA THR A 151 4.65 16.69 -7.09
C THR A 151 5.23 15.29 -7.20
N ASN A 152 5.48 14.62 -6.07
CA ASN A 152 6.12 13.31 -5.96
C ASN A 152 7.51 13.25 -6.64
N LEU A 153 8.26 14.36 -6.61
CA LEU A 153 9.59 14.48 -7.21
C LEU A 153 10.75 14.38 -6.21
N GLY A 154 10.46 14.23 -4.91
CA GLY A 154 11.48 14.34 -3.86
C GLY A 154 12.20 13.04 -3.50
N PHE A 155 11.79 11.88 -4.01
CA PHE A 155 12.20 10.56 -3.50
C PHE A 155 13.70 10.28 -3.65
N VAL A 156 14.26 10.48 -4.84
CA VAL A 156 15.71 10.28 -5.07
C VAL A 156 16.55 11.22 -4.19
N ASN A 157 16.15 12.49 -4.12
CA ASN A 157 16.85 13.46 -3.30
C ASN A 157 16.72 13.12 -1.81
N LYS A 158 15.54 12.69 -1.33
CA LYS A 158 15.33 12.29 0.05
C LYS A 158 16.22 11.11 0.44
N GLN A 159 16.32 10.10 -0.43
CA GLN A 159 17.17 8.95 -0.19
C GLN A 159 18.66 9.34 -0.06
N LEU A 160 19.14 10.27 -0.89
CA LEU A 160 20.50 10.79 -0.79
C LEU A 160 20.74 11.60 0.50
N ILE A 161 19.72 12.29 1.01
CA ILE A 161 19.79 12.98 2.31
C ILE A 161 19.87 11.96 3.45
N SER A 162 19.04 10.90 3.41
CA SER A 162 19.05 9.84 4.42
C SER A 162 20.35 9.03 4.41
N TYR A 163 20.92 8.82 3.23
CA TYR A 163 22.08 7.95 3.01
C TYR A 163 23.18 8.67 2.20
N PRO A 164 23.93 9.62 2.79
CA PRO A 164 24.87 10.46 2.06
C PRO A 164 26.08 9.70 1.47
N ALA A 165 26.26 8.43 1.81
CA ALA A 165 27.34 7.58 1.32
C ALA A 165 27.02 6.87 -0.01
N ILE A 166 25.75 6.82 -0.44
CA ILE A 166 25.36 6.13 -1.68
C ILE A 166 25.40 7.07 -2.89
N THR A 167 25.49 6.49 -4.08
CA THR A 167 25.44 7.27 -5.33
C THR A 167 24.00 7.61 -5.73
N PRO A 168 23.75 8.64 -6.56
CA PRO A 168 22.43 8.91 -7.11
C PRO A 168 21.81 7.70 -7.81
N ASP A 169 22.61 6.93 -8.56
CA ASP A 169 22.14 5.71 -9.20
C ASP A 169 21.71 4.67 -8.16
N THR A 170 22.52 4.42 -7.12
CA THR A 170 22.12 3.52 -6.03
C THR A 170 20.82 3.97 -5.35
N ALA A 171 20.69 5.27 -5.09
CA ALA A 171 19.47 5.84 -4.52
C ALA A 171 18.25 5.55 -5.40
N ALA A 172 18.32 5.85 -6.69
CA ALA A 172 17.23 5.56 -7.62
C ALA A 172 16.95 4.06 -7.78
N ALA A 173 17.95 3.19 -7.67
CA ALA A 173 17.73 1.73 -7.74
C ALA A 173 16.88 1.26 -6.56
N GLN A 174 17.10 1.87 -5.39
CA GLN A 174 16.42 1.54 -4.16
C GLN A 174 15.03 2.17 -4.04
N VAL A 175 14.82 3.42 -4.46
CA VAL A 175 13.51 4.08 -4.25
C VAL A 175 12.62 4.12 -5.50
N MET A 176 13.19 4.13 -6.70
CA MET A 176 12.44 4.19 -7.98
C MET A 176 12.33 2.82 -8.67
N GLY A 177 12.88 1.77 -8.07
CA GLY A 177 12.87 0.42 -8.66
C GLY A 177 11.52 -0.27 -8.47
N PHE A 178 11.06 -1.01 -9.48
CA PHE A 178 9.85 -1.84 -9.41
C PHE A 178 10.10 -3.28 -9.89
N TYR A 179 9.27 -4.20 -9.42
CA TYR A 179 9.39 -5.63 -9.75
C TYR A 179 8.74 -5.98 -11.09
N SER A 180 9.34 -6.90 -11.83
CA SER A 180 8.74 -7.50 -13.04
C SER A 180 7.66 -8.52 -12.69
N GLU A 181 6.75 -8.78 -13.63
CA GLU A 181 5.72 -9.83 -13.48
C GLU A 181 6.32 -11.22 -13.20
N ASP A 182 7.52 -11.49 -13.71
CA ASP A 182 8.24 -12.76 -13.51
C ASP A 182 8.81 -12.94 -12.09
N GLU A 183 9.09 -11.83 -11.40
CA GLU A 183 9.64 -11.79 -10.03
C GLU A 183 8.54 -11.85 -8.96
N ILE A 184 7.33 -11.39 -9.29
CA ILE A 184 6.17 -11.39 -8.39
C ILE A 184 5.01 -12.30 -8.84
N PRO A 185 5.25 -13.53 -9.33
CA PRO A 185 4.20 -14.34 -9.98
C PRO A 185 3.03 -14.66 -9.05
N THR A 186 3.26 -14.77 -7.73
CA THR A 186 2.16 -14.95 -6.77
C THR A 186 1.21 -13.76 -6.80
N LEU A 187 1.74 -12.54 -6.83
CA LEU A 187 0.94 -11.32 -6.82
C LEU A 187 0.27 -11.09 -8.18
N ILE A 188 0.88 -11.53 -9.28
CA ILE A 188 0.25 -11.51 -10.60
C ILE A 188 -1.02 -12.36 -10.63
N ASP A 189 -0.99 -13.57 -10.05
CA ASP A 189 -2.21 -14.39 -9.95
C ASP A 189 -3.31 -13.72 -9.11
N VAL A 190 -2.94 -12.92 -8.10
CA VAL A 190 -3.90 -12.12 -7.33
C VAL A 190 -4.48 -10.98 -8.18
N VAL A 191 -3.63 -10.25 -8.92
CA VAL A 191 -4.05 -9.17 -9.83
C VAL A 191 -4.98 -9.69 -10.92
N ASP A 192 -4.66 -10.82 -11.55
CA ASP A 192 -5.46 -11.36 -12.65
C ASP A 192 -6.73 -12.07 -12.17
N GLY A 193 -6.68 -12.67 -10.97
CA GLY A 193 -7.79 -13.44 -10.43
C GLY A 193 -8.87 -12.59 -9.76
N PHE A 194 -8.55 -11.40 -9.24
CA PHE A 194 -9.38 -10.68 -8.27
C PHE A 194 -9.39 -9.17 -8.49
N THR A 195 -9.82 -8.39 -7.48
CA THR A 195 -9.86 -6.94 -7.59
C THR A 195 -8.59 -6.30 -7.05
N THR A 196 -7.97 -5.41 -7.83
CA THR A 196 -6.87 -4.52 -7.41
C THR A 196 -7.37 -3.08 -7.27
N PHE A 197 -7.00 -2.38 -6.20
CA PHE A 197 -7.36 -0.96 -6.03
C PHE A 197 -6.25 -0.03 -6.55
N ASN A 198 -6.58 0.86 -7.49
CA ASN A 198 -5.70 1.89 -8.02
C ASN A 198 -5.48 3.07 -7.08
N ARG A 199 -6.34 3.25 -6.07
CA ARG A 199 -6.36 4.43 -5.19
C ARG A 199 -6.56 4.02 -3.73
N TRP A 200 -5.75 3.10 -3.24
CA TRP A 200 -5.66 2.80 -1.82
C TRP A 200 -4.41 3.46 -1.22
N PHE A 201 -4.57 4.27 -0.19
CA PHE A 201 -3.47 5.03 0.42
C PHE A 201 -3.35 4.70 1.89
N SER A 202 -2.14 4.87 2.45
CA SER A 202 -1.93 4.74 3.89
C SER A 202 -2.75 5.79 4.64
N CYS A 203 -3.17 5.47 5.85
CA CYS A 203 -4.02 6.39 6.62
C CYS A 203 -3.25 7.67 7.01
N VAL A 204 -1.96 7.54 7.32
CA VAL A 204 -1.08 8.62 7.75
C VAL A 204 0.13 8.67 6.80
N PRO A 205 0.58 9.85 6.36
CA PRO A 205 1.85 10.02 5.63
C PRO A 205 3.02 9.84 6.60
N GLY A 206 3.17 8.68 7.19
CA GLY A 206 4.12 8.39 8.26
C GLY A 206 4.32 6.88 8.41
N PRO A 207 4.99 6.46 9.50
CA PRO A 207 5.49 5.10 9.59
C PRO A 207 4.44 4.07 10.00
N THR A 208 4.89 2.83 10.17
CA THR A 208 4.11 1.62 10.41
C THR A 208 3.11 1.72 11.56
N ASP A 209 3.53 2.04 12.78
CA ASP A 209 2.66 1.91 13.96
C ASP A 209 1.47 2.89 13.94
N PRO A 210 1.62 4.18 13.58
CA PRO A 210 0.48 5.08 13.36
C PRO A 210 -0.52 4.57 12.32
N ASN A 211 -0.04 3.93 11.25
CA ASN A 211 -0.89 3.39 10.19
C ASN A 211 -1.62 2.12 10.63
N ARG A 212 -0.94 1.20 11.31
CA ARG A 212 -1.53 -0.01 11.91
C ARG A 212 -2.59 0.34 12.96
N LEU A 213 -2.32 1.34 13.81
CA LEU A 213 -3.30 1.87 14.76
C LEU A 213 -4.51 2.48 14.06
N CYS A 214 -4.29 3.31 13.02
CA CYS A 214 -5.39 3.87 12.25
C CYS A 214 -6.21 2.80 11.53
N ALA A 215 -5.59 1.74 11.02
CA ALA A 215 -6.31 0.63 10.43
C ALA A 215 -7.30 0.01 11.43
N LEU A 216 -6.91 -0.11 12.71
CA LEU A 216 -7.67 -0.84 13.71
C LEU A 216 -8.63 0.05 14.51
N ALA A 217 -8.45 1.38 14.52
CA ALA A 217 -9.26 2.31 15.30
C ALA A 217 -9.82 3.51 14.51
N GLY A 218 -9.43 3.69 13.25
CA GLY A 218 -9.84 4.83 12.44
C GLY A 218 -9.17 6.16 12.80
N THR A 219 -8.17 6.13 13.70
CA THR A 219 -7.33 7.25 14.13
C THR A 219 -5.95 6.71 14.51
N SER A 220 -4.89 7.52 14.37
CA SER A 220 -3.59 7.23 14.99
C SER A 220 -3.49 7.75 16.42
N ALA A 221 -4.58 8.27 17.00
CA ALA A 221 -4.63 8.85 18.34
C ALA A 221 -3.56 9.94 18.58
N GLY A 222 -3.23 10.71 17.54
CA GLY A 222 -2.20 11.76 17.60
C GLY A 222 -0.75 11.26 17.47
N HIS A 223 -0.54 9.95 17.30
CA HIS A 223 0.79 9.40 17.04
C HIS A 223 1.18 9.63 15.57
N GLY A 224 2.41 10.10 15.36
CA GLY A 224 3.01 10.32 14.03
C GLY A 224 4.36 9.63 13.84
N SER A 225 4.82 8.87 14.82
CA SER A 225 6.08 8.11 14.81
C SER A 225 5.88 6.73 15.44
N ASN A 226 6.76 5.77 15.13
CA ASN A 226 6.88 4.51 15.88
C ASN A 226 7.53 4.82 17.23
N ASP A 227 6.71 5.03 18.27
CA ASP A 227 7.17 5.43 19.61
C ASP A 227 6.90 4.36 20.67
N VAL A 228 7.40 4.59 21.89
CA VAL A 228 7.36 3.60 22.97
C VAL A 228 5.94 3.22 23.40
N SER A 229 4.93 4.04 23.14
CA SER A 229 3.56 3.79 23.58
C SER A 229 2.92 2.57 22.92
N PHE A 230 3.35 2.21 21.71
CA PHE A 230 2.92 0.99 21.01
C PHE A 230 3.40 -0.29 21.72
N ASN A 231 4.39 -0.16 22.61
CA ASN A 231 4.92 -1.27 23.40
C ASN A 231 4.34 -1.35 24.82
N ASP A 232 3.61 -0.32 25.25
CA ASP A 232 3.13 -0.19 26.64
C ASP A 232 1.71 -0.74 26.87
N PHE A 233 1.08 -1.28 25.82
CA PHE A 233 -0.31 -1.78 25.86
C PHE A 233 -1.30 -0.72 26.37
N GLY A 234 -1.00 0.55 26.12
CA GLY A 234 -1.60 1.69 26.83
C GLY A 234 -2.54 2.55 26.02
N ILE A 235 -2.71 2.28 24.72
CA ILE A 235 -3.50 3.16 23.85
C ILE A 235 -4.99 3.00 24.17
N ASN A 236 -5.62 4.11 24.57
CA ASN A 236 -6.99 4.14 25.06
C ASN A 236 -7.96 4.78 24.05
N VAL A 237 -8.06 4.15 22.88
CA VAL A 237 -9.08 4.42 21.86
C VAL A 237 -9.85 3.14 21.56
N ASN A 238 -11.13 3.26 21.19
CA ASN A 238 -11.94 2.09 20.84
C ASN A 238 -11.44 1.49 19.53
N SER A 239 -11.15 0.18 19.54
CA SER A 239 -10.67 -0.56 18.38
C SER A 239 -11.77 -1.42 17.75
N ILE A 240 -11.51 -1.93 16.56
CA ILE A 240 -12.33 -2.96 15.93
C ILE A 240 -12.46 -4.22 16.80
N PHE A 241 -11.45 -4.55 17.62
CA PHE A 241 -11.46 -5.73 18.48
C PHE A 241 -12.38 -5.58 19.69
N GLU A 242 -12.35 -4.42 20.34
CA GLU A 242 -13.28 -4.08 21.42
C GLU A 242 -14.71 -4.02 20.86
N THR A 243 -14.89 -3.36 19.72
CA THR A 243 -16.19 -3.26 19.03
C THR A 243 -16.73 -4.63 18.61
N ALA A 244 -15.89 -5.51 18.07
CA ALA A 244 -16.26 -6.87 17.71
C ALA A 244 -16.72 -7.67 18.95
N SER A 245 -15.96 -7.57 20.03
CA SER A 245 -16.28 -8.26 21.30
C SER A 245 -17.61 -7.77 21.88
N ALA A 246 -17.85 -6.45 21.89
CA ALA A 246 -19.09 -5.87 22.38
C ALA A 246 -20.33 -6.32 21.57
N ASN A 247 -20.14 -6.69 20.30
CA ASN A 247 -21.19 -7.13 19.40
C ASN A 247 -21.21 -8.65 19.17
N ASN A 248 -20.51 -9.44 20.00
CA ASN A 248 -20.41 -10.91 19.89
C ASN A 248 -19.88 -11.41 18.54
N ILE A 249 -19.01 -10.63 17.89
CA ILE A 249 -18.32 -11.01 16.67
C ILE A 249 -17.02 -11.70 17.09
N SER A 250 -16.87 -12.98 16.72
CA SER A 250 -15.65 -13.72 17.05
C SER A 250 -14.46 -13.15 16.27
N TRP A 251 -13.32 -13.00 16.93
CA TRP A 251 -12.12 -12.49 16.30
C TRP A 251 -10.86 -13.09 16.91
N PHE A 252 -9.83 -13.24 16.08
CA PHE A 252 -8.47 -13.52 16.53
C PHE A 252 -7.48 -12.59 15.84
N ASN A 253 -6.45 -12.22 16.60
CA ASN A 253 -5.19 -11.74 16.05
C ASN A 253 -4.24 -12.93 15.94
N TYR A 254 -3.89 -13.30 14.71
CA TYR A 254 -2.90 -14.32 14.39
C TYR A 254 -1.52 -13.67 14.33
N ASP A 255 -0.74 -13.87 15.38
CA ASP A 255 0.55 -13.27 15.63
C ASP A 255 1.68 -14.08 14.95
N GLY A 256 2.26 -13.50 13.91
CA GLY A 256 3.48 -13.98 13.24
C GLY A 256 4.70 -13.11 13.52
N THR A 257 4.64 -12.18 14.47
CA THR A 257 5.75 -11.25 14.80
C THR A 257 6.96 -11.96 15.39
N ASN A 258 6.80 -13.22 15.84
CA ASN A 258 7.81 -14.03 16.52
C ASN A 258 8.41 -13.35 17.76
N GLY A 259 7.64 -12.46 18.40
CA GLY A 259 8.07 -11.72 19.58
C GLY A 259 9.08 -10.59 19.30
N ALA A 260 9.29 -10.22 18.03
CA ALA A 260 10.13 -9.09 17.66
C ALA A 260 9.50 -7.74 18.06
N PHE A 261 8.17 -7.67 18.05
CA PHE A 261 7.36 -6.52 18.46
C PHE A 261 5.99 -7.02 18.93
N ASN A 262 5.18 -6.14 19.52
CA ASN A 262 3.84 -6.51 19.96
C ASN A 262 2.89 -6.66 18.76
N PRO A 263 2.04 -7.70 18.70
CA PRO A 263 0.97 -7.77 17.71
C PRO A 263 0.01 -6.59 17.87
N ASP A 264 -0.47 -6.03 16.76
CA ASP A 264 -1.16 -4.73 16.75
C ASP A 264 -2.42 -4.67 17.61
N SER A 265 -3.11 -5.80 17.82
CA SER A 265 -4.26 -5.85 18.73
C SER A 265 -3.89 -5.53 20.18
N LEU A 266 -2.63 -5.72 20.57
CA LEU A 266 -2.12 -5.40 21.89
C LEU A 266 -1.71 -3.93 22.04
N PHE A 267 -1.73 -3.10 20.99
CA PHE A 267 -1.60 -1.64 21.17
C PHE A 267 -2.64 -1.09 22.15
N PHE A 268 -3.83 -1.70 22.14
CA PHE A 268 -4.99 -1.23 22.89
C PHE A 268 -5.04 -1.79 24.32
N SER A 269 -5.22 -0.88 25.28
CA SER A 269 -5.34 -1.23 26.71
C SER A 269 -6.52 -2.16 26.99
N TRP A 270 -7.64 -1.95 26.28
CA TRP A 270 -8.82 -2.81 26.40
C TRP A 270 -8.50 -4.25 26.00
N THR A 271 -7.85 -4.45 24.86
CA THR A 271 -7.55 -5.79 24.33
C THR A 271 -6.61 -6.55 25.25
N HIS A 272 -5.52 -5.91 25.67
CA HIS A 272 -4.55 -6.50 26.59
C HIS A 272 -5.21 -6.96 27.90
N THR A 273 -6.17 -6.18 28.42
CA THR A 273 -6.86 -6.48 29.69
C THR A 273 -7.96 -7.54 29.53
N ASN A 274 -8.77 -7.43 28.48
CA ASN A 274 -10.05 -8.15 28.39
C ASN A 274 -10.03 -9.34 27.42
N ALA A 275 -9.17 -9.30 26.41
CA ALA A 275 -9.13 -10.31 25.35
C ALA A 275 -7.71 -10.85 25.03
N PRO A 276 -6.79 -11.04 26.00
CA PRO A 276 -5.44 -11.51 25.69
C PRO A 276 -5.42 -12.93 25.08
N LYS A 277 -6.48 -13.71 25.29
CA LYS A 277 -6.64 -15.07 24.72
C LYS A 277 -6.97 -15.07 23.23
N ASN A 278 -7.32 -13.93 22.66
CA ASN A 278 -7.63 -13.80 21.23
C ASN A 278 -6.38 -13.55 20.38
N ILE A 279 -5.20 -13.43 21.02
CA ILE A 279 -3.91 -13.35 20.36
C ILE A 279 -3.33 -14.77 20.34
N VAL A 280 -3.19 -15.32 19.14
CA VAL A 280 -2.78 -16.72 18.92
C VAL A 280 -1.67 -16.78 17.87
N PRO A 281 -0.79 -17.79 17.88
CA PRO A 281 0.26 -17.92 16.86
C PRO A 281 -0.32 -17.98 15.44
N ILE A 282 0.39 -17.43 14.46
CA ILE A 282 -0.04 -17.42 13.06
C ILE A 282 -0.23 -18.82 12.47
N GLU A 283 0.49 -19.83 12.98
CA GLU A 283 0.31 -21.23 12.55
C GLU A 283 -1.13 -21.73 12.76
N ASN A 284 -1.82 -21.22 13.78
CA ASN A 284 -3.20 -21.56 14.05
C ASN A 284 -4.13 -21.11 12.91
N PHE A 285 -3.81 -20.02 12.20
CA PHE A 285 -4.62 -19.55 11.08
C PHE A 285 -4.76 -20.63 10.01
N PHE A 286 -3.65 -21.28 9.65
CA PHE A 286 -3.66 -22.31 8.61
C PHE A 286 -4.44 -23.56 9.04
N GLN A 287 -4.42 -23.89 10.32
CA GLN A 287 -5.24 -24.97 10.88
C GLN A 287 -6.71 -24.58 10.88
N ASP A 288 -7.05 -23.37 11.35
CA ASP A 288 -8.42 -22.88 11.45
C ASP A 288 -9.08 -22.73 10.08
N ALA A 289 -8.33 -22.24 9.07
CA ALA A 289 -8.78 -22.15 7.69
C ALA A 289 -9.11 -23.53 7.12
N LEU A 290 -8.24 -24.52 7.35
CA LEU A 290 -8.44 -25.88 6.82
C LEU A 290 -9.56 -26.63 7.52
N LEU A 291 -9.70 -26.45 8.85
CA LEU A 291 -10.67 -27.16 9.67
C LEU A 291 -12.06 -26.52 9.69
N GLY A 292 -12.20 -25.32 9.13
CA GLY A 292 -13.47 -24.59 9.15
C GLY A 292 -13.80 -23.97 10.50
N THR A 293 -12.77 -23.49 11.20
CA THR A 293 -12.89 -22.88 12.54
C THR A 293 -12.43 -21.42 12.58
N LEU A 294 -12.28 -20.78 11.42
CA LEU A 294 -11.95 -19.36 11.34
C LEU A 294 -12.97 -18.52 12.14
N PRO A 295 -12.52 -17.52 12.91
CA PRO A 295 -13.41 -16.54 13.50
C PRO A 295 -14.05 -15.65 12.41
N GLN A 296 -15.03 -14.84 12.79
CA GLN A 296 -15.64 -13.87 11.87
C GLN A 296 -14.62 -12.81 11.41
N LEU A 297 -13.70 -12.41 12.29
CA LEU A 297 -12.59 -11.51 11.97
C LEU A 297 -11.24 -12.18 12.28
N SER A 298 -10.47 -12.49 11.25
CA SER A 298 -9.08 -12.95 11.33
C SER A 298 -8.16 -11.81 10.94
N TYR A 299 -7.44 -11.24 11.90
CA TYR A 299 -6.41 -10.23 11.65
C TYR A 299 -5.02 -10.88 11.76
N LEU A 300 -4.15 -10.69 10.78
CA LEU A 300 -2.86 -11.35 10.71
C LEU A 300 -1.72 -10.33 10.79
N ASN A 301 -0.75 -10.60 11.67
CA ASN A 301 0.52 -9.89 11.74
C ASN A 301 1.64 -10.72 11.09
N PRO A 302 2.29 -10.25 10.03
CA PRO A 302 3.48 -10.91 9.51
C PRO A 302 4.71 -10.68 10.42
N SER A 303 5.76 -11.45 10.18
CA SER A 303 7.07 -11.22 10.81
C SER A 303 7.82 -10.06 10.14
N CYS A 304 8.54 -9.27 10.93
CA CYS A 304 9.47 -8.18 10.55
C CYS A 304 10.65 -8.22 11.56
N CYS A 305 11.83 -7.60 11.39
CA CYS A 305 12.35 -6.69 10.36
C CYS A 305 13.78 -7.08 9.93
N ASP A 306 14.00 -8.38 9.73
CA ASP A 306 15.28 -8.96 9.33
C ASP A 306 15.16 -9.68 7.96
N LEU A 307 16.29 -10.16 7.43
CA LEU A 307 16.33 -10.85 6.12
C LEU A 307 15.41 -12.08 6.03
N ASN A 308 15.16 -12.77 7.14
CA ASN A 308 14.34 -13.99 7.19
C ASN A 308 12.87 -13.73 7.59
N THR A 309 12.35 -12.57 7.22
CA THR A 309 10.99 -12.15 7.57
C THR A 309 10.08 -12.10 6.35
N ASN A 310 8.77 -12.07 6.57
CA ASN A 310 7.74 -12.26 5.55
C ASN A 310 6.73 -11.10 5.46
N SER A 311 6.98 -9.97 6.13
CA SER A 311 6.16 -8.75 5.99
C SER A 311 6.40 -8.02 4.67
N MET A 312 7.55 -8.26 4.03
CA MET A 312 8.11 -7.47 2.91
C MET A 312 8.73 -6.12 3.33
N HIS A 313 8.84 -5.80 4.62
CA HIS A 313 9.60 -4.64 5.10
C HIS A 313 11.08 -4.74 4.69
N PRO A 314 11.71 -3.69 4.15
CA PRO A 314 13.17 -3.67 3.92
C PRO A 314 13.99 -3.96 5.19
N SER A 315 15.01 -4.81 5.21
CA SER A 315 15.64 -5.52 4.09
C SER A 315 15.04 -6.92 3.81
N GLY A 316 13.93 -7.28 4.46
CA GLY A 316 13.19 -8.51 4.21
C GLY A 316 12.75 -8.67 2.75
N ASN A 317 12.76 -9.91 2.29
CA ASN A 317 12.55 -10.25 0.88
C ASN A 317 11.08 -10.20 0.46
N VAL A 318 10.81 -9.66 -0.72
CA VAL A 318 9.47 -9.70 -1.34
C VAL A 318 9.09 -11.14 -1.67
N SER A 319 10.04 -11.98 -2.05
CA SER A 319 9.77 -13.42 -2.27
C SER A 319 9.23 -14.15 -1.03
N PHE A 320 9.65 -13.79 0.19
CA PHE A 320 9.13 -14.39 1.43
C PHE A 320 7.72 -13.88 1.77
N GLY A 321 7.43 -12.60 1.52
CA GLY A 321 6.06 -12.12 1.62
C GLY A 321 5.13 -12.78 0.58
N GLN A 322 5.62 -13.07 -0.63
CA GLN A 322 4.86 -13.83 -1.61
C GLN A 322 4.56 -15.26 -1.13
N VAL A 323 5.48 -15.91 -0.40
CA VAL A 323 5.20 -17.20 0.24
C VAL A 323 4.04 -17.06 1.22
N LEU A 324 4.06 -16.04 2.08
CA LEU A 324 2.99 -15.82 3.06
C LEU A 324 1.63 -15.55 2.38
N VAL A 325 1.58 -14.65 1.38
CA VAL A 325 0.37 -14.37 0.59
C VAL A 325 -0.19 -15.65 -0.01
N LYS A 326 0.66 -16.47 -0.63
CA LYS A 326 0.28 -17.77 -1.18
C LYS A 326 -0.28 -18.71 -0.11
N GLN A 327 0.40 -18.86 1.03
CA GLN A 327 -0.03 -19.75 2.10
C GLN A 327 -1.39 -19.35 2.66
N ILE A 328 -1.61 -18.05 2.89
CA ILE A 328 -2.90 -17.53 3.39
C ILE A 328 -4.01 -17.80 2.37
N TYR A 329 -3.77 -17.44 1.11
CA TYR A 329 -4.74 -17.68 0.04
C TYR A 329 -5.08 -19.15 -0.08
N ASP A 330 -4.08 -20.02 -0.21
CA ASP A 330 -4.26 -21.45 -0.42
C ASP A 330 -5.03 -22.09 0.74
N ALA A 331 -4.74 -21.68 1.99
CA ALA A 331 -5.42 -22.19 3.17
C ALA A 331 -6.91 -21.84 3.17
N VAL A 332 -7.27 -20.58 2.87
CA VAL A 332 -8.68 -20.16 2.75
C VAL A 332 -9.35 -20.83 1.56
N ARG A 333 -8.65 -20.90 0.42
CA ARG A 333 -9.17 -21.42 -0.85
C ARG A 333 -9.47 -22.91 -0.83
N GLN A 334 -8.70 -23.67 -0.05
CA GLN A 334 -8.87 -25.11 0.18
C GLN A 334 -9.78 -25.41 1.37
N GLY A 335 -9.96 -24.45 2.27
CA GLY A 335 -10.84 -24.55 3.43
C GLY A 335 -12.34 -24.55 3.07
N PRO A 336 -13.20 -25.02 4.00
CA PRO A 336 -14.65 -25.06 3.78
C PRO A 336 -15.30 -23.66 3.69
N HIS A 337 -14.62 -22.62 4.18
CA HIS A 337 -15.10 -21.24 4.19
C HIS A 337 -14.67 -20.40 2.97
N TRP A 338 -14.12 -21.01 1.91
CA TRP A 338 -13.82 -20.26 0.68
C TRP A 338 -15.04 -19.50 0.13
N SER A 339 -16.22 -20.12 0.20
CA SER A 339 -17.46 -19.56 -0.36
C SER A 339 -18.11 -18.46 0.49
N ASP A 340 -17.55 -18.11 1.64
CA ASP A 340 -18.05 -17.05 2.53
C ASP A 340 -16.95 -16.22 3.20
N THR A 341 -15.71 -16.30 2.69
CA THR A 341 -14.58 -15.49 3.13
C THR A 341 -14.36 -14.28 2.22
N LEU A 342 -14.08 -13.14 2.83
CA LEU A 342 -13.47 -11.97 2.21
C LEU A 342 -12.05 -11.83 2.72
N LEU A 343 -11.08 -11.77 1.81
CA LEU A 343 -9.68 -11.57 2.14
C LEU A 343 -9.22 -10.21 1.60
N LEU A 344 -8.61 -9.40 2.47
CA LEU A 344 -7.95 -8.14 2.12
C LEU A 344 -6.43 -8.27 2.31
N PHE A 345 -5.69 -8.31 1.21
CA PHE A 345 -4.24 -8.16 1.20
C PHE A 345 -3.93 -6.67 1.01
N THR A 346 -3.24 -6.06 1.96
CA THR A 346 -2.82 -4.65 1.88
C THR A 346 -1.50 -4.47 2.63
N TYR A 347 -0.94 -3.26 2.54
CA TYR A 347 0.21 -2.81 3.31
C TYR A 347 -0.25 -1.79 4.37
N ASP A 348 0.60 -1.53 5.35
CA ASP A 348 0.46 -0.49 6.35
C ASP A 348 0.75 0.91 5.77
N GLU A 349 1.87 1.06 5.05
CA GLU A 349 2.30 2.28 4.37
C GLU A 349 3.17 2.04 3.10
N SER A 350 3.66 3.13 2.48
CA SER A 350 4.36 3.10 1.18
C SER A 350 5.88 2.92 1.25
N GLY A 351 6.49 3.06 2.42
CA GLY A 351 7.89 2.79 2.72
C GLY A 351 8.90 3.78 2.19
N GLY A 352 8.47 4.99 1.83
CA GLY A 352 9.30 5.95 1.09
C GLY A 352 9.72 5.45 -0.30
N PHE A 353 9.09 4.39 -0.81
CA PHE A 353 9.25 3.99 -2.20
C PHE A 353 8.44 4.92 -3.09
N HIS A 354 9.00 5.26 -4.25
CA HIS A 354 8.37 6.17 -5.19
C HIS A 354 7.00 5.62 -5.64
N ASP A 355 6.04 6.53 -5.71
CA ASP A 355 4.77 6.33 -6.42
C ASP A 355 4.42 7.64 -7.14
N HIS A 356 3.98 7.55 -8.38
CA HIS A 356 3.68 8.73 -9.17
C HIS A 356 2.34 9.39 -8.81
N VAL A 357 1.47 8.73 -8.04
CA VAL A 357 0.14 9.26 -7.70
C VAL A 357 0.22 10.12 -6.44
N PRO A 358 -0.14 11.41 -6.53
CA PRO A 358 -0.06 12.31 -5.37
C PRO A 358 -1.05 11.92 -4.27
N SER A 359 -0.62 12.05 -3.01
CA SER A 359 -1.47 11.77 -1.85
C SER A 359 -2.66 12.76 -1.74
N PRO A 360 -3.89 12.28 -1.46
CA PRO A 360 -5.06 13.12 -1.31
C PRO A 360 -5.25 13.69 0.11
N LEU A 361 -6.07 14.74 0.20
CA LEU A 361 -6.63 15.22 1.46
C LEU A 361 -7.59 14.18 2.07
N ALA A 362 -7.83 14.28 3.38
CA ALA A 362 -8.76 13.41 4.09
C ALA A 362 -9.43 14.15 5.26
N VAL A 363 -10.61 13.67 5.64
CA VAL A 363 -11.27 14.13 6.87
C VAL A 363 -10.43 13.75 8.09
N ARG A 364 -10.25 14.71 9.01
CA ARG A 364 -9.56 14.47 10.27
C ARG A 364 -10.30 13.42 11.11
N PRO A 365 -9.60 12.46 11.72
CA PRO A 365 -10.23 11.48 12.58
C PRO A 365 -10.62 12.07 13.94
N ASP A 366 -9.92 13.10 14.41
CA ASP A 366 -10.16 13.81 15.67
C ASP A 366 -9.44 15.18 15.65
N ASN A 367 -9.40 15.85 16.81
CA ASN A 367 -8.77 17.17 16.98
C ASN A 367 -7.31 17.08 17.45
N LEU A 368 -6.69 15.89 17.44
CA LEU A 368 -5.29 15.72 17.83
C LEU A 368 -4.37 16.15 16.68
N THR A 369 -3.12 16.42 17.05
CA THR A 369 -2.04 16.82 16.14
C THR A 369 -0.76 16.13 16.58
N TYR A 370 0.19 16.04 15.66
CA TYR A 370 1.53 15.53 15.93
C TYR A 370 2.56 16.55 15.49
N THR A 371 3.62 16.76 16.27
CA THR A 371 4.71 17.68 15.89
C THR A 371 6.04 16.97 15.98
N GLU A 372 6.82 17.02 14.91
CA GLU A 372 8.21 16.54 14.90
C GLU A 372 9.18 17.61 14.40
N LYS A 373 10.47 17.33 14.62
CA LYS A 373 11.57 18.12 14.08
C LYS A 373 12.04 17.48 12.77
N ALA A 374 11.96 18.25 11.69
CA ALA A 374 12.46 17.87 10.38
C ALA A 374 13.99 17.80 10.34
N HIS A 375 14.51 17.20 9.28
CA HIS A 375 15.96 17.09 9.01
C HIS A 375 16.66 18.46 8.93
N ASP A 376 15.99 19.49 8.41
CA ASP A 376 16.51 20.85 8.31
C ASP A 376 16.41 21.65 9.64
N GLY A 377 15.85 21.05 10.69
CA GLY A 377 15.70 21.64 12.03
C GLY A 377 14.38 22.39 12.24
N GLU A 378 13.59 22.58 11.18
CA GLU A 378 12.27 23.19 11.28
C GLU A 378 11.30 22.26 12.03
N SER A 379 10.32 22.86 12.71
CA SER A 379 9.23 22.10 13.31
C SER A 379 8.08 22.01 12.33
N TYR A 380 7.51 20.82 12.19
CA TYR A 380 6.29 20.61 11.41
C TYR A 380 5.21 19.99 12.28
N THR A 381 4.01 20.58 12.23
CA THR A 381 2.81 20.06 12.90
C THR A 381 1.90 19.45 11.86
N PHE A 382 1.59 18.17 12.02
CA PHE A 382 0.65 17.44 11.19
C PHE A 382 -0.73 17.36 11.86
N GLU A 383 -1.74 17.70 11.08
CA GLU A 383 -3.13 17.85 11.53
C GLU A 383 -3.99 16.59 11.28
N PHE A 384 -3.42 15.54 10.67
CA PHE A 384 -4.17 14.35 10.25
C PHE A 384 -5.32 14.63 9.27
N ASP A 385 -5.10 15.55 8.34
CA ASP A 385 -6.06 16.03 7.33
C ASP A 385 -5.70 15.63 5.88
N ARG A 386 -4.79 14.67 5.74
CA ARG A 386 -4.39 14.03 4.48
C ARG A 386 -4.01 12.56 4.71
N LEU A 387 -4.00 11.79 3.63
CA LEU A 387 -3.51 10.41 3.61
C LEU A 387 -1.99 10.36 3.36
N GLY A 388 -1.39 9.17 3.40
CA GLY A 388 0.00 8.96 2.97
C GLY A 388 0.13 8.45 1.55
N GLY A 389 1.20 7.72 1.26
CA GLY A 389 1.49 7.22 -0.08
C GLY A 389 0.52 6.12 -0.52
N ARG A 390 0.42 5.92 -1.83
CA ARG A 390 -0.42 4.87 -2.43
C ARG A 390 0.22 3.50 -2.23
N MET A 391 -0.60 2.50 -1.92
CA MET A 391 -0.17 1.13 -1.62
C MET A 391 -0.89 0.12 -2.52
N PRO A 392 -0.27 -1.05 -2.79
CA PRO A 392 -0.98 -2.16 -3.39
C PRO A 392 -2.04 -2.70 -2.43
N THR A 393 -3.25 -2.91 -2.93
CA THR A 393 -4.32 -3.55 -2.15
C THR A 393 -5.18 -4.43 -3.06
N TRP A 394 -5.54 -5.61 -2.55
CA TRP A 394 -6.37 -6.57 -3.27
C TRP A 394 -7.54 -7.08 -2.44
N LEU A 395 -8.71 -7.15 -3.08
CA LEU A 395 -9.91 -7.76 -2.53
C LEU A 395 -10.14 -9.12 -3.16
N VAL A 396 -10.03 -10.16 -2.34
CA VAL A 396 -10.10 -11.55 -2.76
C VAL A 396 -11.32 -12.21 -2.14
N SER A 397 -12.22 -12.74 -2.98
CA SER A 397 -13.34 -13.57 -2.54
C SER A 397 -13.86 -14.40 -3.70
N ALA A 398 -14.65 -15.42 -3.42
CA ALA A 398 -15.41 -16.14 -4.42
C ALA A 398 -16.46 -15.25 -5.14
N TYR A 399 -16.69 -14.02 -4.68
CA TYR A 399 -17.67 -13.08 -5.23
C TYR A 399 -17.07 -11.79 -5.81
N THR A 400 -15.75 -11.57 -5.71
CA THR A 400 -15.14 -10.39 -6.34
C THR A 400 -14.98 -10.61 -7.85
N PRO A 401 -15.08 -9.57 -8.69
CA PRO A 401 -14.90 -9.71 -10.13
C PRO A 401 -13.48 -10.15 -10.52
N GLU A 402 -13.34 -10.84 -11.66
CA GLU A 402 -12.05 -11.35 -12.15
C GLU A 402 -11.19 -10.22 -12.72
N GLY A 403 -10.01 -10.04 -12.14
CA GLY A 403 -9.00 -9.08 -12.58
C GLY A 403 -9.54 -7.65 -12.74
N HIS A 404 -10.48 -7.26 -11.89
CA HIS A 404 -11.06 -5.92 -11.91
C HIS A 404 -10.07 -4.92 -11.33
N VAL A 405 -10.00 -3.75 -11.94
CA VAL A 405 -9.25 -2.63 -11.39
C VAL A 405 -10.25 -1.62 -10.85
N GLU A 406 -10.28 -1.51 -9.52
CA GLU A 406 -11.11 -0.54 -8.84
C GLU A 406 -10.37 0.79 -8.73
N ASN A 407 -11.02 1.88 -9.15
CA ASN A 407 -10.41 3.22 -9.12
C ASN A 407 -10.69 3.91 -7.79
N LEU A 408 -11.70 4.77 -7.76
CA LEU A 408 -12.10 5.55 -6.58
C LEU A 408 -13.42 5.02 -6.05
N GLY A 409 -13.58 5.08 -4.73
CA GLY A 409 -14.85 4.83 -4.10
C GLY A 409 -15.70 6.09 -4.01
N ILE A 410 -16.87 5.99 -3.38
CA ILE A 410 -17.76 7.14 -3.15
C ILE A 410 -17.81 7.44 -1.66
N ASN A 411 -17.47 8.67 -1.29
CA ASN A 411 -17.67 9.17 0.06
C ASN A 411 -19.18 9.19 0.39
N PRO A 412 -19.63 8.47 1.42
CA PRO A 412 -21.07 8.32 1.71
C PRO A 412 -21.72 9.61 2.24
N VAL A 413 -20.93 10.57 2.75
CA VAL A 413 -21.40 11.86 3.27
C VAL A 413 -21.50 12.89 2.16
N THR A 414 -20.49 12.97 1.29
CA THR A 414 -20.41 14.03 0.26
C THR A 414 -20.92 13.59 -1.11
N GLY A 415 -21.02 12.27 -1.36
CA GLY A 415 -21.38 11.69 -2.65
C GLY A 415 -20.30 11.84 -3.73
N LYS A 416 -19.10 12.33 -3.38
CA LYS A 416 -17.99 12.54 -4.31
C LYS A 416 -17.09 11.31 -4.37
N GLU A 417 -16.36 11.17 -5.48
CA GLU A 417 -15.30 10.18 -5.60
C GLU A 417 -14.17 10.49 -4.60
N GLU A 418 -13.69 9.45 -3.92
CA GLU A 418 -12.63 9.55 -2.92
C GLU A 418 -11.77 8.29 -2.92
N ALA A 419 -10.51 8.45 -2.50
CA ALA A 419 -9.59 7.35 -2.36
C ALA A 419 -9.97 6.41 -1.20
N TYR A 420 -9.54 5.16 -1.31
CA TYR A 420 -9.62 4.18 -0.24
C TYR A 420 -8.44 4.32 0.72
N SER A 421 -8.64 3.88 1.95
CA SER A 421 -7.54 3.65 2.90
C SER A 421 -7.93 2.53 3.87
N ALA A 422 -7.12 2.25 4.88
CA ALA A 422 -7.48 1.29 5.92
C ALA A 422 -8.84 1.62 6.61
N THR A 423 -9.25 2.89 6.67
CA THR A 423 -10.57 3.27 7.22
C THR A 423 -11.75 2.86 6.33
N SER A 424 -11.52 2.60 5.04
CA SER A 424 -12.51 1.97 4.14
C SER A 424 -12.81 0.53 4.51
N MET A 425 -11.83 -0.19 5.09
CA MET A 425 -12.05 -1.52 5.64
C MET A 425 -12.98 -1.43 6.85
N LEU A 426 -12.68 -0.53 7.80
CA LEU A 426 -13.55 -0.28 8.96
C LEU A 426 -14.97 0.12 8.54
N LYS A 427 -15.12 0.99 7.53
CA LYS A 427 -16.44 1.35 7.01
C LYS A 427 -17.19 0.14 6.45
N THR A 428 -16.50 -0.71 5.71
CA THR A 428 -17.09 -1.93 5.14
C THR A 428 -17.47 -2.94 6.22
N LEU A 429 -16.66 -3.09 7.28
CA LEU A 429 -17.01 -3.90 8.46
C LEU A 429 -18.24 -3.36 9.19
N GLY A 430 -18.36 -2.03 9.30
CA GLY A 430 -19.55 -1.38 9.85
C GLY A 430 -20.82 -1.73 9.06
N LEU A 431 -20.74 -1.76 7.73
CA LEU A 431 -21.86 -2.22 6.90
C LEU A 431 -22.12 -3.73 7.04
N LEU A 432 -21.08 -4.55 7.16
CA LEU A 432 -21.21 -6.01 7.27
C LEU A 432 -21.90 -6.42 8.59
N TRP A 433 -21.55 -5.78 9.70
CA TRP A 433 -21.97 -6.17 11.04
C TRP A 433 -22.84 -5.15 11.78
N ASP A 434 -23.33 -4.13 11.08
CA ASP A 434 -24.17 -3.06 11.65
C ASP A 434 -23.48 -2.31 12.81
N LEU A 435 -22.17 -2.04 12.66
CA LEU A 435 -21.38 -1.32 13.66
C LEU A 435 -21.45 0.18 13.44
N GLU A 436 -21.36 0.94 14.53
CA GLU A 436 -21.14 2.39 14.48
C GLU A 436 -19.74 2.70 13.93
N ASP A 437 -19.64 3.79 13.16
CA ASP A 437 -18.35 4.25 12.65
C ASP A 437 -17.49 4.78 13.82
N LEU A 438 -16.23 4.34 13.91
CA LEU A 438 -15.35 4.66 15.03
C LEU A 438 -14.92 6.14 15.09
N THR A 439 -14.78 6.79 13.93
CA THR A 439 -14.31 8.18 13.82
C THR A 439 -14.99 8.90 12.65
N PRO A 440 -15.01 10.25 12.63
CA PRO A 440 -15.41 11.04 11.46
C PRO A 440 -14.70 10.64 10.16
N ARG A 441 -13.43 10.23 10.24
CA ARG A 441 -12.68 9.72 9.08
C ARG A 441 -13.31 8.42 8.55
N VAL A 442 -13.64 7.47 9.42
CA VAL A 442 -14.36 6.24 9.03
C VAL A 442 -15.72 6.59 8.42
N SER A 443 -16.48 7.52 9.02
CA SER A 443 -17.78 7.93 8.48
C SER A 443 -17.74 8.54 7.08
N ASN A 444 -16.61 9.14 6.69
CA ASN A 444 -16.41 9.72 5.36
C ASN A 444 -15.71 8.77 4.39
N SER A 445 -15.22 7.62 4.86
CA SER A 445 -14.47 6.70 4.00
C SER A 445 -15.39 5.97 3.03
N PRO A 446 -14.98 5.78 1.77
CA PRO A 446 -15.73 4.94 0.85
C PRO A 446 -15.71 3.48 1.31
N SER A 447 -16.85 2.80 1.26
CA SER A 447 -16.92 1.34 1.38
C SER A 447 -16.74 0.66 0.01
N PHE A 448 -16.48 -0.65 0.03
CA PHE A 448 -16.30 -1.45 -1.18
C PHE A 448 -17.25 -2.66 -1.23
N ASP A 449 -18.37 -2.60 -0.50
CA ASP A 449 -19.44 -3.60 -0.48
C ASP A 449 -20.03 -3.89 -1.88
N HIS A 450 -19.99 -2.89 -2.78
CA HIS A 450 -20.43 -3.06 -4.16
C HIS A 450 -19.54 -3.97 -5.03
N LEU A 451 -18.37 -4.36 -4.53
CA LEU A 451 -17.45 -5.28 -5.20
C LEU A 451 -17.74 -6.75 -4.84
N ILE A 452 -18.74 -7.02 -4.00
CA ILE A 452 -19.19 -8.38 -3.67
C ILE A 452 -20.38 -8.73 -4.55
N GLY A 453 -20.18 -9.61 -5.53
CA GLY A 453 -21.17 -10.04 -6.51
C GLY A 453 -22.29 -10.93 -5.95
N PRO A 454 -23.43 -11.03 -6.65
CA PRO A 454 -24.56 -11.85 -6.20
C PRO A 454 -24.34 -13.36 -6.40
N LYS A 455 -23.35 -13.75 -7.20
CA LYS A 455 -23.07 -15.13 -7.60
C LYS A 455 -21.62 -15.50 -7.33
N MET A 456 -21.43 -16.70 -6.79
CA MET A 456 -20.11 -17.28 -6.60
C MET A 456 -19.49 -17.59 -7.97
N ARG A 457 -18.25 -17.14 -8.17
CA ARG A 457 -17.41 -17.46 -9.32
C ARG A 457 -16.87 -18.88 -9.23
N LYS A 458 -16.62 -19.48 -10.39
CA LYS A 458 -16.05 -20.84 -10.52
C LYS A 458 -14.64 -20.85 -11.12
N ASP A 459 -14.16 -19.69 -11.58
CA ASP A 459 -12.89 -19.47 -12.25
C ASP A 459 -11.79 -18.98 -11.30
N ALA A 460 -12.10 -18.71 -10.03
CA ALA A 460 -11.10 -18.32 -9.04
C ALA A 460 -10.00 -19.41 -8.93
N PRO A 461 -8.70 -19.04 -8.99
CA PRO A 461 -7.58 -19.98 -8.96
C PRO A 461 -7.71 -21.00 -7.84
N LEU A 462 -7.30 -22.25 -8.06
CA LEU A 462 -7.30 -23.25 -6.99
C LEU A 462 -6.11 -23.07 -6.04
N THR A 463 -5.02 -22.51 -6.56
CA THR A 463 -3.80 -22.17 -5.85
C THR A 463 -3.11 -21.03 -6.59
N LEU A 464 -2.29 -20.24 -5.90
CA LEU A 464 -1.42 -19.25 -6.55
C LEU A 464 -0.09 -19.89 -6.99
N THR A 465 0.54 -19.31 -8.00
CA THR A 465 1.88 -19.68 -8.46
C THR A 465 2.87 -19.43 -7.33
N PRO A 466 3.78 -20.38 -7.03
CA PRO A 466 4.80 -20.16 -6.01
C PRO A 466 5.78 -19.06 -6.44
N PRO A 467 6.32 -18.28 -5.48
CA PRO A 467 7.35 -17.30 -5.80
C PRO A 467 8.61 -18.00 -6.35
N LYS A 468 9.30 -17.30 -7.23
CA LYS A 468 10.62 -17.73 -7.72
C LYS A 468 11.69 -17.06 -6.84
N PRO A 469 12.82 -17.74 -6.56
CA PRO A 469 13.99 -17.06 -6.01
C PRO A 469 14.41 -15.94 -6.96
N PHE A 470 14.73 -14.76 -6.42
CA PHE A 470 15.37 -13.73 -7.22
C PHE A 470 16.72 -14.22 -7.73
N PRO A 471 17.12 -13.86 -8.96
CA PRO A 471 18.49 -14.07 -9.40
C PRO A 471 19.47 -13.46 -8.40
N ALA A 472 20.61 -14.12 -8.18
CA ALA A 472 21.69 -13.47 -7.43
C ALA A 472 22.08 -12.18 -8.18
N ALA A 473 22.14 -11.05 -7.47
CA ALA A 473 22.61 -9.79 -8.04
C ALA A 473 23.97 -10.03 -8.73
N THR A 474 24.04 -9.71 -10.01
CA THR A 474 25.23 -9.97 -10.85
C THR A 474 26.36 -9.00 -10.58
#